data_AF-A0A4R4WFQ7-F1
#
_entry.id   AF-A0A4R4WFQ7-F1
#
_cell.length_a   1.000
_cell.length_b   1.000
_cell.length_c   1.000
_cell.angle_alpha   90.00
_cell.angle_beta   90.00
_cell.angle_gamma   90.00
#
_symmetry.space_group_name_H-M   'P 1'
#
loop_
_entity.id
_entity.type
_entity.pdbx_description
1 polymer ?
#
loop_
_entity_poly.entity_id
_entity_poly.type
_entity_poly.pdbx_seq_one_letter_code
_entity_poly.pdbx_strand_id
1 'polypeptide(L)' 'MSKALVAVRNRLRTRSDRGAATAEYAVSVVAVCGLGGILVALLKSDAMLNALKALINYALQLAGVEGVQL' A
#
# COMPACT_ATOMS: atom_id res chain seq x y z
N MET A 1 -47.85 21.30 -3.57
CA MET A 1 -47.29 19.93 -3.63
C MET A 1 -45.74 19.84 -3.70
N SER A 2 -44.98 20.93 -3.57
CA SER A 2 -43.50 20.90 -3.77
C SER A 2 -42.67 20.58 -2.51
N LYS A 3 -43.11 21.00 -1.31
CA LYS A 3 -42.32 20.90 -0.07
C LYS A 3 -42.06 19.46 0.39
N ALA A 4 -43.04 18.57 0.26
CA ALA A 4 -42.90 17.16 0.62
C ALA A 4 -41.89 16.43 -0.28
N LEU A 5 -41.90 16.70 -1.59
CA LEU A 5 -40.96 16.11 -2.54
C LEU A 5 -39.53 16.60 -2.29
N VAL A 6 -39.35 17.89 -1.97
CA VAL A 6 -38.06 18.46 -1.59
C VAL A 6 -37.54 17.83 -0.29
N ALA A 7 -38.41 17.65 0.72
CA ALA A 7 -38.03 17.02 1.98
C ALA A 7 -37.62 15.54 1.79
N VAL A 8 -38.37 14.77 1.00
CA VAL A 8 -38.03 13.37 0.67
C VAL A 8 -36.70 13.30 -0.07
N ARG A 9 -36.49 14.16 -1.09
CA ARG A 9 -35.24 14.22 -1.84
C ARG A 9 -34.04 14.57 -0.95
N ASN A 10 -34.20 15.52 -0.03
CA ASN A 10 -33.14 15.88 0.92
C ASN A 10 -32.82 14.73 1.88
N ARG A 11 -33.84 14.00 2.34
CA ARG A 11 -33.66 12.83 3.21
C ARG A 11 -32.95 11.67 2.51
N LEU A 12 -33.20 11.48 1.22
CA LEU A 12 -32.50 10.47 0.41
C LEU A 12 -31.03 10.85 0.18
N ARG A 13 -30.75 12.13 -0.13
CA ARG A 13 -29.37 12.63 -0.26
C ARG A 13 -28.57 12.48 1.03
N THR A 14 -29.10 12.95 2.16
CA THR A 14 -28.43 12.80 3.46
C THR A 14 -28.22 11.34 3.89
N ARG A 15 -29.04 10.39 3.42
CA ARG A 15 -28.77 8.96 3.59
C ARG A 15 -27.64 8.46 2.70
N SER A 16 -27.54 8.98 1.48
CA SER A 16 -26.47 8.65 0.53
C SER A 16 -25.10 9.16 1.00
N ASP A 17 -25.06 10.30 1.68
CA ASP A 17 -23.79 10.87 2.20
C ASP A 17 -23.30 10.17 3.48
N ARG A 18 -24.16 9.38 4.15
CA ARG A 18 -23.72 8.59 5.31
C ARG A 18 -22.71 7.54 4.87
N GLY A 19 -21.50 7.63 5.42
CA GLY A 19 -20.41 6.71 5.13
C GLY A 19 -19.56 7.08 3.91
N ALA A 20 -19.90 8.15 3.18
CA ALA A 20 -19.13 8.63 2.04
C ALA A 20 -17.69 8.98 2.44
N ALA A 21 -17.50 9.76 3.51
CA ALA A 21 -16.17 10.12 4.01
C ALA A 21 -15.35 8.90 4.47
N THR A 22 -16.00 7.88 5.05
CA THR A 22 -15.32 6.64 5.46
C THR A 22 -14.88 5.84 4.24
N ALA A 23 -15.71 5.78 3.19
CA ALA A 23 -15.37 5.13 1.93
C ALA A 23 -14.22 5.86 1.22
N GLU A 24 -14.25 7.19 1.16
CA GLU A 24 -13.16 8.00 0.59
C GLU A 24 -11.84 7.79 1.32
N TYR A 25 -11.87 7.77 2.66
CA TYR A 25 -10.69 7.46 3.47
C TYR A 25 -10.17 6.05 3.17
N ALA A 26 -11.05 5.04 3.15
CA ALA A 26 -10.66 3.66 2.86
C ALA A 26 -10.04 3.51 1.46
N VAL A 27 -10.66 4.10 0.43
CA VAL A 27 -10.14 4.08 -0.94
C VAL A 27 -8.79 4.79 -1.03
N SER A 28 -8.63 5.93 -0.36
CA SER A 28 -7.36 6.67 -0.33
C SER A 28 -6.24 5.86 0.32
N VAL A 29 -6.54 5.21 1.46
CA VAL A 29 -5.59 4.32 2.14
C VAL A 29 -5.20 3.16 1.24
N VAL A 30 -6.17 2.49 0.60
CA VAL A 30 -5.89 1.37 -0.32
C VAL A 30 -5.06 1.83 -1.52
N ALA A 31 -5.32 3.02 -2.07
CA ALA A 31 -4.54 3.58 -3.17
C ALA A 31 -3.06 3.77 -2.79
N VAL A 32 -2.79 4.32 -1.59
CA VAL A 32 -1.42 4.46 -1.07
C VAL A 32 -0.79 3.11 -0.76
N CYS A 33 -1.52 2.18 -0.17
CA CYS A 33 -1.06 0.81 0.07
C CYS A 33 -0.66 0.10 -1.22
N GLY A 34 -1.30 0.42 -2.36
CA GLY A 34 -0.89 -0.08 -3.68
C GLY A 34 0.57 0.24 -4.02
N LEU A 35 1.05 1.44 -3.69
CA LEU A 35 2.46 1.81 -3.84
C LEU A 35 3.37 0.98 -2.92
N GLY A 36 2.93 0.72 -1.69
CA GLY A 36 3.62 -0.19 -0.78
C GLY A 36 3.74 -1.61 -1.35
N GLY A 37 2.70 -2.10 -2.04
CA GLY A 37 2.73 -3.38 -2.74
C GLY A 37 3.80 -3.44 -3.83
N ILE A 38 4.01 -2.35 -4.57
CA ILE A 38 5.11 -2.25 -5.56
C ILE A 38 6.46 -2.37 -4.86
N LEU A 39 6.66 -1.69 -3.73
CA LEU A 39 7.91 -1.78 -2.97
C LEU A 39 8.15 -3.21 -2.47
N VAL A 40 7.12 -3.88 -1.97
CA VAL A 40 7.22 -5.29 -1.54
C VAL A 40 7.61 -6.19 -2.71
N ALA A 41 7.03 -5.98 -3.90
CA ALA A 41 7.40 -6.74 -5.08
C ALA A 41 8.86 -6.51 -5.48
N LEU A 42 9.35 -5.27 -5.41
CA LEU A 42 10.76 -4.94 -5.65
C LEU A 42 11.69 -5.60 -4.63
N LEU A 43 11.31 -5.58 -3.35
CA LEU A 43 12.10 -6.23 -2.28
C LEU A 43 12.17 -7.74 -2.43
N LYS A 44 11.13 -8.36 -2.99
CA LYS A 44 11.07 -9.81 -3.25
C LYS A 44 11.77 -10.23 -4.55
N SER A 45 12.26 -9.27 -5.35
CA SER A 45 12.90 -9.58 -6.63
C SER A 45 14.26 -10.28 -6.45
N ASP A 46 14.64 -11.08 -7.45
CA ASP A 46 15.96 -11.72 -7.50
C ASP A 46 17.10 -10.70 -7.49
N ALA A 47 16.86 -9.51 -8.07
CA ALA A 47 17.83 -8.41 -8.05
C ALA A 47 18.13 -7.94 -6.62
N MET A 48 17.11 -7.76 -5.78
CA MET A 48 17.28 -7.38 -4.37
C MET A 48 17.96 -8.51 -3.57
N LEU A 49 17.57 -9.76 -3.81
CA LEU A 49 18.19 -10.90 -3.16
C LEU A 49 19.68 -10.99 -3.51
N ASN A 50 20.04 -10.82 -4.77
CA ASN A 50 21.44 -10.82 -5.22
C ASN A 50 22.23 -9.64 -4.65
N ALA A 51 21.62 -8.45 -4.58
CA ALA A 51 22.24 -7.29 -3.94
C ALA A 51 22.53 -7.56 -2.45
N LEU A 52 21.58 -8.18 -1.73
CA LEU A 52 21.76 -8.55 -0.33
C LEU A 52 22.85 -9.62 -0.16
N LYS A 53 22.87 -10.65 -1.01
CA LYS A 53 23.93 -11.66 -1.02
C LYS A 53 25.30 -11.04 -1.27
N ALA A 54 25.41 -10.13 -2.23
CA ALA A 54 26.66 -9.43 -2.51
C ALA A 54 27.13 -8.60 -1.31
N LEU A 55 26.21 -7.89 -0.64
CA LEU A 55 26.51 -7.12 0.56
C LEU A 55 27.01 -8.01 1.70
N ILE A 56 26.36 -9.15 1.94
CA ILE A 56 26.77 -10.09 2.99
C ILE A 56 28.11 -10.73 2.65
N ASN A 57 28.32 -11.18 1.40
CA ASN A 57 29.59 -11.75 0.96
C ASN A 57 30.73 -10.73 1.11
N TYR A 58 30.49 -9.45 0.80
CA TYR A 58 31.47 -8.39 1.04
C TYR A 58 31.80 -8.23 2.54
N ALA A 59 30.79 -8.24 3.41
CA ALA A 59 31.01 -8.17 4.85
C ALA A 59 31.78 -9.38 5.40
N LEU A 60 31.50 -10.59 4.90
CA LEU A 60 32.19 -11.82 5.30
C LEU A 60 33.65 -11.83 4.85
N GLN A 61 33.93 -11.33 3.65
CA GLN A 61 35.30 -11.15 3.16
C GLN A 61 36.09 -10.18 4.05
N LEU A 62 35.50 -9.05 4.44
CA LEU A 62 36.12 -8.11 5.38
C LEU A 62 36.37 -8.75 6.76
N ALA A 63 35.54 -9.71 7.18
CA ALA A 63 35.70 -10.45 8.42
C ALA A 63 36.71 -11.62 8.34
N GLY A 64 37.32 -11.88 7.18
CA GLY A 64 38.29 -12.96 6.98
C GLY A 64 37.67 -14.36 6.82
N VAL A 65 36.37 -14.44 6.53
CA VAL A 65 35.68 -15.71 6.25
C VAL A 65 35.72 -15.95 4.74
N GLU A 66 36.65 -16.77 4.26
CA GLU A 66 36.81 -17.10 2.83
C GLU A 66 35.93 -18.29 2.41
N GLY A 67 35.41 -18.25 1.18
CA GLY A 67 34.75 -19.40 0.54
C GLY A 67 33.25 -19.57 0.77
N VAL A 68 32.57 -18.63 1.44
CA VAL A 68 31.10 -18.68 1.61
C VAL A 68 30.40 -18.11 0.36
N GLN A 69 29.67 -18.95 -0.38
CA GLN A 69 28.81 -18.54 -1.50
C GLN A 69 27.34 -18.63 -1.07
N LEU A 70 26.78 -17.50 -0.66
CA LEU A 70 25.36 -17.34 -0.33
C LEU A 70 24.48 -17.26 -1.57
#